data_AF-A0A1Y3NV42-F1
#
_entry.id   AF-A0A1Y3NV42-F1
#
_cell.length_a   1.000
_cell.length_b   1.000
_cell.length_c   1.000
_cell.angle_alpha   90.00
_cell.angle_beta   90.00
_cell.angle_gamma   90.00
#
_symmetry.space_group_name_H-M   'P 1'
#
loop_
_entity.id
_entity.type
_entity.pdbx_description
1 polymer ?
#
loop_
_entity_poly.entity_id
_entity_poly.type
_entity_poly.pdbx_seq_one_letter_code
_entity_poly.pdbx_strand_id
1 'polypeptide(L)'
;MSNSTVPRLFSFEEVENKYKTFQSKCQVDTDCPDNLKCTDNNLCQLLFECKENDLKRCAVNNGSGIYFTSCTSNEDCLSSSCVNNQCTGRLIMAAVGNGEAIYGLDTGENCSNDEECFERYCKDGICSRYDLRKPMNKLLYGIIGSTVVTITLYP
;
A
#
# COMPACT_ATOMS: atom_id res chain seq x y z
N MET A 1 24.34 4.23 12.59
CA MET A 1 23.71 2.90 12.60
C MET A 1 22.38 3.06 13.30
N SER A 2 21.26 3.03 12.57
CA SER A 2 19.93 3.06 13.19
C SER A 2 19.73 1.72 13.92
N ASN A 3 19.55 1.76 15.24
CA ASN A 3 19.20 0.57 16.01
C ASN A 3 17.73 0.27 15.72
N SER A 4 17.48 -0.56 14.70
CA SER A 4 16.15 -1.08 14.41
C SER A 4 15.55 -1.71 15.67
N THR A 5 14.49 -1.11 16.19
CA THR A 5 13.74 -1.64 17.33
C THR A 5 12.67 -2.66 16.90
N VAL A 6 12.52 -2.90 15.60
CA VAL A 6 11.65 -3.95 15.04
C VAL A 6 12.49 -5.23 14.87
N PRO A 7 12.01 -6.40 15.34
CA PRO A 7 12.70 -7.66 15.11
C PRO A 7 12.75 -8.00 13.62
N ARG A 8 13.59 -8.96 13.23
CA ARG A 8 13.76 -9.36 11.82
C ARG A 8 12.49 -9.95 11.21
N LEU A 9 11.75 -10.73 12.02
CA LEU A 9 10.42 -11.24 11.72
C LEU A 9 9.47 -10.71 12.79
N PHE A 10 8.30 -10.26 12.36
CA PHE A 10 7.25 -9.71 13.22
C PHE A 10 5.88 -10.02 12.61
N SER A 11 4.84 -9.84 13.40
CA SER A 11 3.46 -9.83 12.94
C SER A 11 3.00 -8.42 12.56
N PHE A 12 2.04 -8.34 11.65
CA PHE A 12 1.37 -7.08 11.30
C PHE A 12 0.77 -6.39 12.53
N GLU A 13 0.14 -7.17 13.43
CA GLU A 13 -0.47 -6.65 14.66
C GLU A 13 0.56 -5.99 15.60
N GLU A 14 1.77 -6.55 15.73
CA GLU A 14 2.83 -5.95 16.56
C GLU A 14 3.25 -4.57 16.05
N VAL A 15 3.43 -4.43 14.73
CA VAL A 15 3.80 -3.14 14.14
C VAL A 15 2.63 -2.18 14.08
N GLU A 16 1.40 -2.66 13.85
CA GLU A 16 0.18 -1.88 13.94
C GLU A 16 0.07 -1.23 15.33
N ASN A 17 0.14 -2.03 16.39
CA ASN A 17 0.05 -1.54 17.76
C ASN A 17 1.16 -0.52 18.12
N LYS A 18 2.34 -0.67 17.51
CA LYS A 18 3.49 0.20 17.78
C LYS A 18 3.44 1.51 17.00
N TYR A 19 3.07 1.47 15.72
CA TYR A 19 3.29 2.59 14.80
C TYR A 19 2.00 3.20 14.24
N LYS A 20 0.83 2.57 14.34
CA LYS A 20 -0.40 3.12 13.76
C LYS A 20 -0.72 4.52 14.27
N THR A 21 -0.50 4.79 15.55
CA THR A 21 -0.77 6.11 16.15
C THR A 21 0.39 7.10 15.97
N PHE A 22 1.51 6.68 15.38
CA PHE A 22 2.66 7.55 15.15
C PHE A 22 2.35 8.51 13.99
N GLN A 23 2.22 9.79 14.30
CA GLN A 23 2.00 10.86 13.33
C GLN A 23 3.25 11.73 13.26
N SER A 24 4.01 11.61 12.17
CA SER A 24 5.16 12.49 11.92
C SER A 24 5.24 12.86 10.45
N LYS A 25 5.49 14.15 10.21
CA LYS A 25 5.87 14.65 8.90
C LYS A 25 7.37 14.43 8.68
N CYS A 26 7.77 14.33 7.44
CA CYS A 26 9.16 14.16 7.03
C CYS A 26 9.38 14.79 5.65
N GLN A 27 10.64 15.06 5.32
CA GLN A 27 11.06 15.42 3.96
C GLN A 27 12.02 14.36 3.40
N VAL A 28 12.75 13.69 4.30
CA VAL A 28 13.69 12.62 3.96
C VAL A 28 13.58 11.49 4.98
N ASP A 29 14.05 10.30 4.60
CA ASP A 29 14.02 9.12 5.47
C ASP A 29 14.67 9.34 6.84
N THR A 30 15.71 10.18 6.93
CA THR A 30 16.41 10.46 8.19
C THR A 30 15.59 11.27 9.18
N ASP A 31 14.49 11.88 8.76
CA ASP A 31 13.54 12.56 9.64
C ASP A 31 12.64 11.56 10.37
N CYS A 32 12.56 10.32 9.88
CA CYS A 32 11.74 9.28 10.45
C CYS A 32 12.54 8.43 11.46
N PRO A 33 11.94 8.09 12.61
CA PRO A 33 12.60 7.25 13.60
C PRO A 33 12.67 5.79 13.15
N ASP A 34 13.53 5.01 13.81
CA ASP A 34 13.66 3.57 13.62
C ASP A 34 13.92 3.17 12.15
N ASN A 35 12.99 2.39 11.58
CA ASN A 35 12.97 1.87 10.21
C ASN A 35 11.87 2.52 9.37
N LEU A 36 11.21 3.57 9.88
CA LEU A 36 10.18 4.26 9.13
C LEU A 36 10.83 4.99 7.95
N LYS A 37 10.06 5.10 6.86
CA LYS A 37 10.47 5.73 5.62
C LYS A 37 9.62 6.95 5.37
N CYS A 38 10.22 7.96 4.76
CA CYS A 38 9.48 9.11 4.33
C CYS A 38 8.79 8.81 3.01
N THR A 39 7.46 8.77 3.05
CA THR A 39 6.64 8.53 1.87
C THR A 39 6.49 9.81 1.04
N ASP A 40 6.03 9.68 -0.21
CA ASP A 40 5.78 10.80 -1.12
C ASP A 40 4.76 11.82 -0.56
N ASN A 41 3.95 11.40 0.42
CA ASN A 41 3.01 12.26 1.13
C ASN A 41 3.65 13.04 2.28
N ASN A 42 4.98 13.02 2.43
CA ASN A 42 5.74 13.64 3.52
C ASN A 42 5.37 13.07 4.90
N LEU A 43 5.09 11.77 4.96
CA LEU A 43 4.67 11.06 6.17
C LEU A 43 5.59 9.88 6.45
N CYS A 44 5.94 9.70 7.73
CA CYS A 44 6.70 8.54 8.17
C CYS A 44 5.80 7.32 8.26
N GLN A 45 6.10 6.29 7.47
CA GLN A 45 5.42 5.00 7.52
C GLN A 45 6.44 3.86 7.50
N LEU A 46 6.14 2.78 8.22
CA LEU A 46 6.87 1.54 8.09
C LEU A 46 6.33 0.78 6.89
N LEU A 47 7.18 0.54 5.88
CA LEU A 47 6.86 -0.25 4.69
C LEU A 47 7.51 -1.63 4.81
N PHE A 48 6.74 -2.69 4.62
CA PHE A 48 7.19 -4.07 4.78
C PHE A 48 6.34 -5.04 3.95
N GLU A 49 6.76 -6.30 3.91
CA GLU A 49 6.06 -7.38 3.24
C GLU A 49 5.64 -8.44 4.26
N CYS A 50 4.55 -9.15 3.98
CA CYS A 50 4.06 -10.27 4.76
C CYS A 50 3.83 -11.48 3.87
N LYS A 51 3.89 -12.68 4.47
CA LYS A 51 3.43 -13.90 3.81
C LYS A 51 1.94 -13.80 3.49
N GLU A 52 1.59 -14.12 2.24
CA GLU A 52 0.18 -14.18 1.85
C GLU A 52 -0.57 -15.20 2.72
N ASN A 53 -1.70 -14.78 3.30
CA ASN A 53 -2.53 -15.54 4.25
C ASN A 53 -1.91 -15.80 5.64
N ASP A 54 -0.76 -15.21 5.97
CA ASP A 54 -0.15 -15.31 7.31
C ASP A 54 0.48 -13.97 7.74
N LEU A 55 -0.36 -13.08 8.26
CA LEU A 55 0.06 -11.77 8.78
C LEU A 55 0.92 -11.86 10.05
N LYS A 56 1.21 -13.06 10.57
CA LYS A 56 2.17 -13.22 11.68
C LYS A 56 3.61 -13.29 11.20
N ARG A 57 3.83 -13.37 9.89
CA ARG A 57 5.14 -13.53 9.27
C ARG A 57 5.41 -12.40 8.28
N CYS A 58 5.94 -11.31 8.80
CA CYS A 58 6.29 -10.09 8.08
C CYS A 58 7.75 -9.70 8.28
N ALA A 59 8.33 -9.01 7.31
CA ALA A 59 9.70 -8.50 7.36
C ALA A 59 9.87 -7.21 6.55
N VAL A 60 10.76 -6.33 7.01
CA VAL A 60 11.17 -5.14 6.26
C VAL A 60 12.18 -5.55 5.18
N ASN A 61 11.84 -5.29 3.91
CA ASN A 61 12.69 -5.61 2.76
C ASN A 61 14.09 -4.95 2.85
N ASN A 62 14.13 -3.66 3.24
CA ASN A 62 15.36 -2.89 3.37
C ASN A 62 16.32 -3.31 4.51
N GLY A 63 15.92 -4.22 5.41
CA GLY A 63 16.76 -4.69 6.52
C GLY A 63 17.06 -6.18 6.49
N SER A 64 16.30 -6.97 5.72
CA SER A 64 16.28 -8.42 5.83
C SER A 64 16.24 -9.10 4.47
N GLY A 65 17.11 -8.70 3.53
CA GLY A 65 17.29 -9.36 2.22
C GLY A 65 17.49 -10.88 2.28
N ILE A 66 17.77 -11.39 3.49
CA ILE A 66 17.82 -12.79 3.87
C ILE A 66 16.52 -13.55 3.54
N TYR A 67 15.34 -12.93 3.71
CA TYR A 67 14.05 -13.61 3.51
C TYR A 67 13.49 -13.53 2.08
N PHE A 68 14.16 -12.82 1.19
CA PHE A 68 13.65 -12.46 -0.15
C PHE A 68 14.48 -13.01 -1.30
N THR A 69 15.69 -13.53 -1.05
CA THR A 69 16.67 -13.84 -2.10
C THR A 69 16.98 -15.33 -2.19
N SER A 70 18.01 -15.78 -1.49
CA SER A 70 18.48 -17.16 -1.51
C SER A 70 18.04 -17.92 -0.27
N CYS A 71 17.83 -19.22 -0.42
CA CYS A 71 17.39 -20.09 0.67
C CYS A 71 18.06 -21.46 0.59
N THR A 72 18.08 -22.14 1.74
CA THR A 72 18.43 -23.57 1.87
C THR A 72 17.25 -24.40 2.32
N SER A 73 16.26 -23.75 2.93
CA SER A 73 15.05 -24.33 3.50
C SER A 73 13.87 -23.38 3.31
N ASN A 74 12.64 -23.88 3.48
CA ASN A 74 11.44 -23.06 3.35
C ASN A 74 11.40 -21.97 4.43
N GLU A 75 11.94 -22.27 5.60
CA GLU A 75 11.98 -21.40 6.77
C GLU A 75 12.86 -20.16 6.55
N ASP A 76 13.80 -20.23 5.61
CA ASP A 76 14.65 -19.10 5.21
C ASP A 76 13.88 -18.06 4.41
N CYS A 77 12.71 -18.39 3.85
CA CYS A 77 11.92 -17.49 3.02
C CYS A 77 10.74 -16.89 3.77
N LEU A 78 10.43 -15.61 3.49
CA LEU A 78 9.26 -14.97 4.10
C LEU A 78 7.98 -15.74 3.73
N SER A 79 7.85 -16.09 2.45
CA SER A 79 6.77 -16.87 1.85
C SER A 79 6.65 -18.31 2.34
N SER A 80 7.65 -18.83 3.07
CA SER A 80 7.79 -20.25 3.39
C SER A 80 7.94 -21.18 2.18
N SER A 81 8.49 -20.68 1.06
CA SER A 81 8.72 -21.50 -0.13
C SER A 81 10.10 -21.26 -0.74
N CYS A 82 10.92 -22.31 -0.71
CA CYS A 82 12.26 -22.34 -1.28
C CYS A 82 12.32 -23.32 -2.45
N VAL A 83 12.63 -22.82 -3.65
CA VAL A 83 12.74 -23.63 -4.86
C VAL A 83 14.04 -23.26 -5.57
N ASN A 84 14.86 -24.25 -5.90
CA ASN A 84 16.16 -24.05 -6.56
C ASN A 84 17.06 -23.04 -5.83
N ASN A 85 17.09 -23.10 -4.49
CA ASN A 85 17.82 -22.18 -3.61
C ASN A 85 17.40 -20.71 -3.72
N GLN A 86 16.19 -20.45 -4.22
CA GLN A 86 15.61 -19.11 -4.30
C GLN A 86 14.28 -19.06 -3.56
N CYS A 87 14.06 -17.96 -2.85
CA CYS A 87 12.77 -17.71 -2.26
C CYS A 87 11.74 -17.43 -3.36
N THR A 88 10.64 -18.18 -3.30
CA THR A 88 9.54 -18.10 -4.24
C THR A 88 8.22 -18.02 -3.49
N GLY A 89 7.10 -17.83 -4.18
CA GLY A 89 5.80 -17.69 -3.54
C GLY A 89 5.41 -16.23 -3.32
N ARG A 90 4.13 -16.05 -3.04
CA ARG A 90 3.49 -14.74 -3.04
C ARG A 90 3.62 -14.06 -1.68
N LEU A 91 3.88 -12.76 -1.72
CA LEU A 91 3.93 -11.87 -0.58
C LEU A 91 2.92 -10.75 -0.82
N ILE A 92 2.51 -10.10 0.25
CA ILE A 92 1.64 -8.92 0.19
C ILE A 92 2.37 -7.74 0.79
N MET A 93 2.10 -6.56 0.25
CA MET A 93 2.65 -5.31 0.76
C MET A 93 1.87 -4.86 1.99
N ALA A 94 2.56 -4.21 2.92
CA ALA A 94 1.96 -3.64 4.11
C ALA A 94 2.62 -2.31 4.50
N ALA A 95 1.81 -1.42 5.05
CA ALA A 95 2.25 -0.13 5.55
C ALA A 95 1.53 0.19 6.86
N VAL A 96 2.29 0.69 7.83
CA VAL A 96 1.75 1.17 9.11
C VAL A 96 2.37 2.51 9.46
N GLY A 97 1.52 3.47 9.83
CA GLY A 97 1.93 4.80 10.27
C GLY A 97 0.88 5.83 9.92
N ASN A 98 0.94 6.98 10.59
CA ASN A 98 0.07 8.13 10.34
C ASN A 98 -1.44 7.83 10.45
N GLY A 99 -1.85 7.07 11.46
CA GLY A 99 -3.24 6.68 11.69
C GLY A 99 -3.71 5.51 10.82
N GLU A 100 -2.88 5.05 9.88
CA GLU A 100 -3.24 4.05 8.90
C GLU A 100 -2.46 2.75 9.14
N ALA A 101 -3.13 1.65 8.85
CA ALA A 101 -2.58 0.31 8.82
C ALA A 101 -3.23 -0.41 7.65
N ILE A 102 -2.47 -0.61 6.58
CA ILE A 102 -2.96 -1.16 5.33
C ILE A 102 -2.06 -2.31 4.88
N TYR A 103 -2.66 -3.29 4.23
CA TYR A 103 -1.95 -4.35 3.53
C TYR A 103 -2.77 -4.77 2.32
N GLY A 104 -2.12 -5.36 1.33
CA GLY A 104 -2.77 -5.86 0.14
C GLY A 104 -1.80 -6.25 -0.96
N LEU A 105 -2.37 -6.61 -2.10
CA LEU A 105 -1.67 -6.96 -3.32
C LEU A 105 -0.99 -5.74 -3.94
N ASP A 106 0.18 -5.96 -4.54
CA ASP A 106 0.93 -4.92 -5.23
C ASP A 106 0.26 -4.55 -6.58
N THR A 107 0.67 -3.42 -7.13
CA THR A 107 0.27 -2.95 -8.45
C THR A 107 0.60 -3.99 -9.53
N GLY A 108 -0.36 -4.28 -10.41
CA GLY A 108 -0.23 -5.24 -11.50
C GLY A 108 -0.74 -6.64 -11.16
N GLU A 109 -1.06 -6.92 -9.89
CA GLU A 109 -1.64 -8.20 -9.49
C GLU A 109 -3.15 -8.27 -9.75
N ASN A 110 -3.68 -9.48 -9.97
CA ASN A 110 -5.11 -9.70 -10.15
C ASN A 110 -5.87 -9.46 -8.85
N CYS A 111 -7.01 -8.78 -8.93
CA CYS A 111 -7.89 -8.48 -7.81
C CYS A 111 -9.37 -8.67 -8.19
N SER A 112 -10.20 -8.96 -7.19
CA SER A 112 -11.66 -9.05 -7.36
C SER A 112 -12.38 -7.80 -6.85
N ASN A 113 -11.75 -7.04 -5.97
CA ASN A 113 -12.29 -5.82 -5.37
C ASN A 113 -11.14 -4.91 -4.89
N ASP A 114 -11.49 -3.65 -4.59
CA ASP A 114 -10.54 -2.63 -4.15
C ASP A 114 -9.82 -3.02 -2.85
N GLU A 115 -10.49 -3.71 -1.93
CA GLU A 115 -9.92 -4.02 -0.61
C GLU A 115 -8.75 -5.01 -0.68
N GLU A 116 -8.67 -5.81 -1.75
CA GLU A 116 -7.54 -6.72 -1.99
C GLU A 116 -6.25 -5.97 -2.32
N CYS A 117 -6.34 -4.78 -2.93
CA CYS A 117 -5.18 -4.02 -3.37
C CYS A 117 -4.58 -3.17 -2.25
N PHE A 118 -3.26 -3.10 -2.19
CA PHE A 118 -2.53 -2.22 -1.26
C PHE A 118 -2.95 -0.74 -1.42
N GLU A 119 -3.08 -0.30 -2.67
CA GLU A 119 -3.54 1.06 -3.05
C GLU A 119 -5.07 1.25 -2.95
N ARG A 120 -5.80 0.23 -2.49
CA ARG A 120 -7.28 0.21 -2.42
C ARG A 120 -7.96 0.55 -3.74
N TYR A 121 -7.40 0.08 -4.86
CA TYR A 121 -7.91 0.36 -6.20
C TYR A 121 -7.70 -0.81 -7.15
N CYS A 122 -8.79 -1.52 -7.44
CA CYS A 122 -8.89 -2.65 -8.34
C CYS A 122 -9.56 -2.20 -9.65
N LYS A 123 -8.78 -2.07 -10.70
CA LYS A 123 -9.23 -1.58 -11.99
C LYS A 123 -9.17 -2.69 -13.04
N ASP A 124 -10.31 -3.00 -13.65
CA ASP A 124 -10.41 -4.03 -14.70
C ASP A 124 -9.85 -5.39 -14.22
N GLY A 125 -10.01 -5.69 -12.93
CA GLY A 125 -9.49 -6.91 -12.30
C GLY A 125 -8.00 -6.89 -11.95
N ILE A 126 -7.34 -5.72 -12.01
CA ILE A 126 -5.91 -5.54 -11.72
C ILE A 126 -5.69 -4.43 -10.70
N CYS A 127 -4.85 -4.65 -9.70
CA CYS A 127 -4.45 -3.62 -8.76
C CYS A 127 -3.68 -2.52 -9.47
N SER A 128 -4.12 -1.27 -9.32
CA SER A 128 -3.52 -0.12 -9.99
C SER A 128 -3.27 1.00 -8.99
N ARG A 129 -2.32 1.88 -9.30
CA ARG A 129 -2.23 3.17 -8.61
C ARG A 129 -3.42 4.04 -9.01
N TYR A 130 -4.00 4.73 -8.05
CA TYR A 130 -5.07 5.70 -8.31
C TYR A 130 -4.48 6.95 -8.97
N ASP A 131 -4.68 7.09 -10.28
CA ASP A 131 -4.18 8.25 -11.03
C ASP A 131 -5.21 9.38 -11.07
N LEU A 132 -5.04 10.36 -10.17
CA LEU A 132 -5.81 11.62 -10.15
C LEU A 132 -5.58 12.50 -11.38
N ARG A 133 -4.58 12.20 -12.24
CA ARG A 133 -4.27 12.99 -13.46
C ARG A 133 -5.05 12.56 -14.68
N LYS A 134 -5.91 11.54 -14.61
CA LYS A 134 -6.85 11.32 -15.73
C LYS A 134 -7.82 12.49 -15.75
N PRO A 135 -7.84 13.32 -16.81
CA PRO A 135 -8.87 14.34 -16.93
C PRO A 135 -10.21 13.61 -16.93
N MET A 136 -11.12 14.01 -16.04
CA MET A 136 -12.52 13.64 -16.13
C MET A 136 -13.04 14.13 -17.49
N ASN A 137 -13.01 13.25 -18.51
CA ASN A 137 -13.56 13.55 -19.82
C ASN A 137 -15.10 13.54 -19.73
N LYS A 138 -15.64 14.75 -19.56
CA LYS A 138 -16.97 15.29 -19.87
C LYS A 138 -17.91 14.38 -20.69
N LEU A 139 -19.09 14.01 -20.16
CA LEU A 139 -20.32 13.83 -20.96
C LEU A 139 -21.65 13.69 -20.15
N LEU A 140 -21.91 14.49 -19.10
CA LEU A 140 -23.18 14.35 -18.35
C LEU A 140 -23.75 15.65 -17.75
N TYR A 141 -23.62 16.76 -18.48
CA TYR A 141 -24.46 17.96 -18.27
C TYR A 141 -24.96 18.47 -19.62
N GLY A 142 -25.69 17.60 -20.32
CA GLY A 142 -26.58 17.99 -21.41
C GLY A 142 -28.01 17.72 -20.96
N ILE A 143 -28.90 18.68 -21.19
CA ILE A 143 -30.33 18.67 -20.87
C ILE A 143 -30.64 19.12 -19.43
N ILE A 144 -30.87 20.43 -19.26
CA ILE A 144 -32.09 21.07 -18.73
C ILE A 144 -31.78 22.57 -18.65
N GLY A 145 -32.36 23.35 -19.56
CA GLY A 145 -32.17 24.81 -19.55
C GLY A 145 -32.66 25.53 -20.80
N SER A 146 -33.67 25.00 -21.49
CA SER A 146 -34.36 25.69 -22.58
C SER A 146 -35.82 25.91 -22.22
N THR A 147 -36.08 26.65 -21.15
CA THR A 147 -37.36 27.37 -21.01
C THR A 147 -37.19 28.73 -21.68
N VAL A 148 -37.47 28.74 -22.98
CA VAL A 148 -37.85 29.94 -23.72
C VAL A 148 -39.13 30.46 -23.08
N VAL A 149 -39.03 31.45 -22.20
CA VAL A 149 -40.18 32.27 -21.81
C VAL A 149 -40.25 33.39 -22.83
N THR A 150 -41.03 33.13 -23.89
CA THR A 150 -41.40 34.12 -24.89
C THR A 150 -42.25 35.19 -24.21
N ILE A 151 -41.77 36.42 -24.34
CA ILE A 151 -42.46 37.66 -24.03
C ILE A 151 -43.79 37.70 -24.78
N THR A 152 -44.91 37.76 -24.06
CA THR A 152 -46.15 38.34 -24.59
C THR A 152 -46.41 39.66 -23.87
N LEU A 153 -45.99 40.73 -24.54
CA LEU A 153 -46.57 42.06 -24.44
C LEU A 153 -48.09 41.96 -24.59
N TYR A 154 -48.84 42.53 -23.66
CA TYR A 154 -50.19 43.02 -23.94
C TYR A 154 -50.31 44.45 -23.39
N PRO A 155 -50.87 45.39 -24.18
CA PRO A 155 -50.91 46.82 -23.92
C PRO A 155 -51.81 47.23 -22.75
#